data_AF-A0A1Y3TQQ7-F1
#
_entry.id   AF-A0A1Y3TQQ7-F1
#
_cell.length_a   1.000
_cell.length_b   1.000
_cell.length_c   1.000
_cell.angle_alpha   90.00
_cell.angle_beta   90.00
_cell.angle_gamma   90.00
#
_symmetry.space_group_name_H-M   'P 1'
#
loop_
_entity.id
_entity.type
_entity.pdbx_description
1 polymer ?
#
loop_
_entity_poly.entity_id
_entity_poly.type
_entity_poly.pdbx_seq_one_letter_code
_entity_poly.pdbx_strand_id
1 'polypeptide(L)'
;MKKYKKPVLIAAVCVLGALAAVLAWRGNIRQDEEQPPEDMAHERAEIQEQWREAAGTPLGKYPETVTYTLGKVAGANNANLPVGDTYEDNAYTRYLKNVLNIQNENVFALEADGSYEKALEAAISDRDIPDVMVVNGRDNLIRLVESGLVEDLTDVYEQCTTDTIKEMYDSYGESLLGSATFDGKLYALPNSVIDDGAMMLWLRDDWIRELGLEEPQTMDEAMDIVKAFKDNKMGGDETIGLACSIGLIAGSSETYGVDTIFTMHGSCPENWILDRDGTVVYGSLTPETKEALGYLNRLYEDGVLDSRFLLRKSENIDDLIANGQCGAIFGHWWAPNNPLILSYDADHTADWKPYFFTVEQENQVPTFVSYDDWMYVVVRKGYEHPEIVCKYVSAIFDYSRYEDNRYAREVNEYFSINVDPTARPMNINVDYRDALYRSGENIRKALTNELSLTELSGLERSYYDTCRSFVSGNLTTAAGWAAYASRVTAVDVLTSGGMRDEETLFMGDVDMEIPQELQDLERETFLQIIAGEKPLDYFDVFVEQWYENGGAELTERVRSAYEEGCRTE
;
A
#
# COMPACT_ATOMS: atom_id res chain seq x y z
N MET A 1 -46.53 19.80 -60.23
CA MET A 1 -45.64 20.96 -59.96
C MET A 1 -44.22 20.45 -59.74
N LYS A 2 -43.26 21.11 -60.42
CA LYS A 2 -41.81 20.86 -60.57
C LYS A 2 -41.14 20.20 -59.35
N LYS A 3 -40.51 19.00 -59.44
CA LYS A 3 -39.20 18.60 -60.05
C LYS A 3 -38.05 19.49 -59.54
N TYR A 4 -36.98 18.98 -58.92
CA TYR A 4 -36.04 17.99 -59.49
C TYR A 4 -35.39 17.07 -58.43
N LYS A 5 -35.48 15.75 -58.66
CA LYS A 5 -34.40 14.78 -58.45
C LYS A 5 -33.71 14.57 -59.80
N LYS A 6 -32.40 14.42 -59.87
CA LYS A 6 -31.72 13.59 -60.89
C LYS A 6 -30.38 13.02 -60.40
N PRO A 7 -29.94 11.87 -60.98
CA PRO A 7 -28.93 10.95 -60.44
C PRO A 7 -27.68 10.81 -61.35
N VAL A 8 -26.69 10.05 -60.85
CA VAL A 8 -25.76 9.06 -61.50
C VAL A 8 -25.35 9.30 -62.96
N LEU A 9 -24.04 9.31 -63.27
CA LEU A 9 -23.40 8.30 -64.14
C LEU A 9 -21.86 8.39 -64.25
N ILE A 10 -21.29 7.19 -64.35
CA ILE A 10 -19.92 6.78 -64.65
C ILE A 10 -19.47 7.24 -66.05
N ALA A 11 -18.18 7.57 -66.22
CA ALA A 11 -17.48 7.41 -67.50
C ALA A 11 -15.99 7.10 -67.27
N ALA A 12 -15.63 5.84 -67.49
CA ALA A 12 -14.28 5.39 -67.74
C ALA A 12 -13.85 5.80 -69.16
N VAL A 13 -12.59 6.19 -69.34
CA VAL A 13 -11.93 6.23 -70.66
C VAL A 13 -10.58 5.54 -70.52
N CYS A 14 -10.51 4.32 -71.04
CA CYS A 14 -9.27 3.66 -71.44
C CYS A 14 -8.80 4.25 -72.77
N VAL A 15 -7.52 4.63 -72.87
CA VAL A 15 -6.80 4.65 -74.15
C VAL A 15 -5.54 3.82 -73.98
N LEU A 16 -5.58 2.63 -74.58
CA LEU A 16 -4.44 1.79 -74.92
C LEU A 16 -3.75 2.37 -76.16
N GLY A 17 -2.42 2.34 -76.18
CA GLY A 17 -1.65 2.16 -77.42
C GLY A 17 -0.54 3.18 -77.68
N ALA A 18 0.68 2.88 -77.23
CA ALA A 18 1.86 2.79 -78.10
C ALA A 18 3.04 2.19 -77.33
N LEU A 19 3.21 0.87 -77.48
CA LEU A 19 4.49 0.19 -77.28
C LEU A 19 5.47 0.65 -78.37
N ALA A 20 6.76 0.54 -78.05
CA ALA A 20 7.91 0.46 -78.96
C ALA A 20 8.48 1.77 -79.51
N ALA A 21 9.37 2.38 -78.71
CA ALA A 21 10.60 2.97 -79.23
C ALA A 21 11.74 2.83 -78.22
N VAL A 22 12.65 1.89 -78.51
CA VAL A 22 14.11 1.97 -78.23
C VAL A 22 14.50 1.88 -76.75
N LEU A 23 14.73 0.71 -76.14
CA LEU A 23 15.88 -0.18 -76.36
C LEU A 23 17.05 0.49 -77.11
N ALA A 24 17.76 1.41 -76.45
CA ALA A 24 19.21 1.63 -76.55
C ALA A 24 19.63 2.93 -75.86
N TRP A 25 19.74 2.93 -74.53
CA TRP A 25 20.79 3.73 -73.88
C TRP A 25 21.16 3.11 -72.52
N ARG A 26 22.00 2.08 -72.57
CA ARG A 26 22.87 1.73 -71.45
C ARG A 26 23.97 2.77 -71.41
N GLY A 27 23.92 3.66 -70.43
CA GLY A 27 24.98 4.61 -70.10
C GLY A 27 24.93 4.93 -68.61
N ASN A 28 25.87 4.34 -67.86
CA ASN A 28 26.27 4.63 -66.49
C ASN A 28 25.46 5.69 -65.72
N ILE A 29 24.57 5.24 -64.84
CA ILE A 29 24.28 5.97 -63.60
C ILE A 29 24.76 5.04 -62.48
N ARG A 30 25.87 5.42 -61.85
CA ARG A 30 26.34 4.81 -60.61
C ARG A 30 25.25 5.05 -59.57
N GLN A 31 24.83 3.98 -58.88
CA GLN A 31 24.24 4.12 -57.56
C GLN A 31 25.36 4.58 -56.63
N ASP A 32 25.49 5.89 -56.46
CA ASP A 32 26.14 6.40 -55.27
C ASP A 32 25.08 6.27 -54.16
N GLU A 33 25.20 5.21 -53.35
CA GLU A 33 24.66 5.24 -51.99
C GLU A 33 25.39 6.36 -51.27
N GLU A 34 24.81 7.57 -51.27
CA GLU A 34 25.27 8.66 -50.41
C GLU A 34 25.15 8.17 -48.96
N GLN A 35 26.29 7.77 -48.38
CA GLN A 35 26.42 7.67 -46.94
C GLN A 35 26.00 9.03 -46.34
N PRO A 36 25.21 9.03 -45.26
CA PRO A 36 24.85 10.29 -44.60
C PRO A 36 26.12 11.07 -44.28
N PRO A 37 26.10 12.42 -44.36
CA PRO A 37 27.26 13.25 -44.06
C PRO A 37 27.89 12.85 -42.72
N GLU A 38 29.23 12.81 -42.59
CA GLU A 38 29.93 12.34 -41.38
C GLU A 38 29.39 12.99 -40.08
N ASP A 39 29.00 14.27 -40.13
CA ASP A 39 28.37 14.98 -39.02
C ASP A 39 27.03 14.36 -38.56
N MET A 40 26.20 13.89 -39.49
CA MET A 40 24.92 13.22 -39.20
C MET A 40 25.10 11.77 -38.70
N ALA A 41 26.23 11.14 -39.03
CA ALA A 41 26.58 9.82 -38.50
C ALA A 41 27.11 9.92 -37.06
N HIS A 42 27.88 10.98 -36.77
CA HIS A 42 28.37 11.27 -35.43
C HIS A 42 27.23 11.61 -34.46
N GLU A 43 26.31 12.50 -34.86
CA GLU A 43 25.15 12.89 -34.05
C GLU A 43 24.22 11.70 -33.75
N ARG A 44 24.00 10.80 -34.72
CA ARG A 44 23.24 9.56 -34.49
C ARG A 44 23.93 8.61 -33.52
N ALA A 45 25.26 8.49 -33.60
CA ALA A 45 26.03 7.64 -32.70
C ALA A 45 25.99 8.18 -31.26
N GLU A 46 26.06 9.50 -31.07
CA GLU A 46 25.91 10.15 -29.76
C GLU A 46 24.52 9.95 -29.16
N ILE A 47 23.46 10.14 -29.96
CA ILE A 47 22.08 9.89 -29.50
C ILE A 47 21.90 8.42 -29.11
N GLN A 48 22.40 7.48 -29.91
CA GLN A 48 22.32 6.05 -29.62
C GLN A 48 23.10 5.67 -28.34
N GLU A 49 24.23 6.33 -28.08
CA GLU A 49 24.97 6.17 -26.83
C GLU A 49 24.18 6.70 -25.64
N GLN A 50 23.55 7.87 -25.77
CA GLN A 50 22.68 8.44 -24.72
C GLN A 50 21.50 7.52 -24.41
N TRP A 51 20.87 6.92 -25.42
CA TRP A 51 19.83 5.90 -25.22
C TRP A 51 20.35 4.68 -24.47
N ARG A 52 21.55 4.19 -24.82
CA ARG A 52 22.16 3.04 -24.15
C ARG A 52 22.52 3.34 -22.71
N GLU A 53 23.10 4.50 -22.44
CA GLU A 53 23.40 4.98 -21.08
C GLU A 53 22.12 5.14 -20.26
N ALA A 54 21.07 5.71 -20.86
CA ALA A 54 19.77 5.82 -20.22
C ALA A 54 19.18 4.45 -19.85
N ALA A 55 19.22 3.49 -20.76
CA ALA A 55 18.67 2.15 -20.53
C ALA A 55 19.50 1.30 -19.53
N GLY A 56 20.77 1.62 -19.33
CA GLY A 56 21.70 0.83 -18.52
C GLY A 56 22.10 1.44 -17.18
N THR A 57 21.45 2.52 -16.74
CA THR A 57 21.78 3.20 -15.48
C THR A 57 20.53 3.67 -14.74
N PRO A 58 20.57 3.83 -13.40
CA PRO A 58 19.39 4.23 -12.63
C PRO A 58 18.83 5.61 -13.03
N LEU A 59 19.72 6.57 -13.30
CA LEU A 59 19.35 7.96 -13.59
C LEU A 59 19.66 8.46 -15.01
N GLY A 60 20.21 7.63 -15.88
CA GLY A 60 20.49 8.07 -17.25
C GLY A 60 19.20 8.58 -17.90
N LYS A 61 19.19 9.87 -18.23
CA LYS A 61 18.01 10.55 -18.76
C LYS A 61 17.84 10.22 -20.24
N TYR A 62 16.64 9.82 -20.66
CA TYR A 62 16.40 9.57 -22.07
C TYR A 62 16.53 10.85 -22.90
N PRO A 63 17.18 10.79 -24.07
CA PRO A 63 17.38 11.97 -24.92
C PRO A 63 16.06 12.48 -25.52
N GLU A 64 15.07 11.61 -25.68
CA GLU A 64 13.69 11.94 -26.03
C GLU A 64 12.73 11.40 -24.98
N THR A 65 11.50 11.93 -24.94
CA THR A 65 10.52 11.46 -23.97
C THR A 65 10.10 10.03 -24.27
N VAL A 66 10.29 9.15 -23.29
CA VAL A 66 9.66 7.82 -23.31
C VAL A 66 8.29 7.90 -22.66
N THR A 67 7.25 7.55 -23.41
CA THR A 67 5.88 7.45 -22.89
C THR A 67 5.55 5.98 -22.69
N TYR A 68 4.98 5.62 -21.54
CA TYR A 68 4.57 4.24 -21.22
C TYR A 68 3.10 4.20 -20.82
N THR A 69 2.39 3.18 -21.30
CA THR A 69 1.01 2.95 -20.88
C THR A 69 0.96 2.34 -19.48
N LEU A 70 0.02 2.79 -18.66
CA LEU A 70 -0.05 2.45 -17.24
C LEU A 70 -1.47 2.05 -16.80
N GLY A 71 -1.59 0.88 -16.18
CA GLY A 71 -2.76 0.50 -15.38
C GLY A 71 -2.67 1.13 -13.99
N LYS A 72 -3.48 2.15 -13.72
CA LYS A 72 -3.33 3.03 -12.55
C LYS A 72 -4.39 2.75 -11.49
N VAL A 73 -3.96 2.44 -10.27
CA VAL A 73 -4.84 2.44 -9.08
C VAL A 73 -5.10 3.88 -8.67
N ALA A 74 -6.32 4.37 -8.78
CA ALA A 74 -6.72 5.69 -8.31
C ALA A 74 -7.13 5.63 -6.82
N GLY A 75 -6.87 6.70 -6.08
CA GLY A 75 -7.37 6.86 -4.72
C GLY A 75 -8.64 7.71 -4.70
N ALA A 76 -9.42 7.52 -3.64
CA ALA A 76 -10.55 8.37 -3.29
C ALA A 76 -10.13 9.85 -3.21
N ASN A 77 -11.09 10.77 -3.40
CA ASN A 77 -10.87 12.21 -3.35
C ASN A 77 -9.70 12.71 -4.23
N ASN A 78 -9.47 12.06 -5.38
CA ASN A 78 -8.35 12.35 -6.28
C ASN A 78 -6.98 12.27 -5.56
N ALA A 79 -6.80 11.27 -4.70
CA ALA A 79 -5.59 11.04 -3.91
C ALA A 79 -5.17 12.25 -3.05
N ASN A 80 -6.12 13.11 -2.67
CA ASN A 80 -5.87 14.38 -1.99
C ASN A 80 -4.85 15.29 -2.73
N LEU A 81 -4.73 15.14 -4.05
CA LEU A 81 -3.82 15.96 -4.86
C LEU A 81 -4.16 17.45 -4.73
N PRO A 82 -3.15 18.34 -4.70
CA PRO A 82 -3.37 19.78 -4.71
C PRO A 82 -4.23 20.21 -5.91
N VAL A 83 -5.01 21.29 -5.72
CA VAL A 83 -5.89 21.81 -6.76
C VAL A 83 -5.12 22.09 -8.05
N GLY A 84 -5.53 21.44 -9.13
CA GLY A 84 -4.94 21.58 -10.46
C GLY A 84 -4.00 20.44 -10.84
N ASP A 85 -3.48 19.67 -9.88
CA ASP A 85 -2.71 18.47 -10.16
C ASP A 85 -3.64 17.31 -10.57
N THR A 86 -3.12 16.42 -11.42
CA THR A 86 -3.81 15.22 -11.94
C THR A 86 -2.88 14.01 -11.86
N TYR A 87 -3.39 12.79 -12.10
CA TYR A 87 -2.55 11.59 -12.13
C TYR A 87 -1.51 11.55 -13.27
N GLU A 88 -1.58 12.46 -14.24
CA GLU A 88 -0.60 12.58 -15.34
C GLU A 88 0.24 13.87 -15.26
N ASP A 89 -0.19 14.83 -14.46
CA ASP A 89 0.53 16.09 -14.17
C ASP A 89 0.46 16.40 -12.67
N ASN A 90 1.43 15.89 -11.93
CA ASN A 90 1.63 16.15 -10.49
C ASN A 90 3.13 16.20 -10.17
N ALA A 91 3.50 16.42 -8.91
CA ALA A 91 4.90 16.53 -8.50
C ALA A 91 5.74 15.31 -8.92
N TYR A 92 5.18 14.09 -8.81
CA TYR A 92 5.86 12.86 -9.21
C TYR A 92 6.11 12.80 -10.71
N THR A 93 5.08 13.03 -11.54
CA THR A 93 5.23 12.95 -13.01
C THR A 93 6.15 14.04 -13.54
N ARG A 94 6.06 15.27 -13.01
CA ARG A 94 6.96 16.38 -13.34
C ARG A 94 8.41 16.08 -12.94
N TYR A 95 8.63 15.49 -11.76
CA TYR A 95 9.96 15.08 -11.32
C TYR A 95 10.55 14.02 -12.26
N LEU A 96 9.81 12.94 -12.54
CA LEU A 96 10.24 11.86 -13.43
C LEU A 96 10.51 12.36 -14.85
N LYS A 97 9.68 13.26 -15.36
CA LYS A 97 9.90 13.94 -16.64
C LYS A 97 11.19 14.76 -16.63
N ASN A 98 11.46 15.45 -15.53
CA ASN A 98 12.66 16.27 -15.41
C ASN A 98 13.94 15.42 -15.30
N VAL A 99 13.95 14.39 -14.46
CA VAL A 99 15.16 13.61 -14.16
C VAL A 99 15.42 12.48 -15.15
N LEU A 100 14.38 11.80 -15.62
CA LEU A 100 14.50 10.63 -16.51
C LEU A 100 13.97 10.89 -17.92
N ASN A 101 13.14 11.92 -18.13
CA ASN A 101 12.42 12.17 -19.37
C ASN A 101 11.37 11.09 -19.69
N ILE A 102 10.73 10.53 -18.66
CA ILE A 102 9.62 9.57 -18.82
C ILE A 102 8.27 10.24 -18.53
N GLN A 103 7.19 9.70 -19.10
CA GLN A 103 5.81 10.14 -18.88
C GLN A 103 4.87 8.94 -18.91
N ASN A 104 3.98 8.81 -17.93
CA ASN A 104 2.89 7.84 -17.98
C ASN A 104 1.73 8.34 -18.85
N GLU A 105 1.06 7.41 -19.52
CA GLU A 105 -0.26 7.56 -20.15
C GLU A 105 -1.18 6.50 -19.53
N ASN A 106 -2.17 6.93 -18.75
CA ASN A 106 -3.01 6.00 -17.99
C ASN A 106 -4.08 5.40 -18.91
N VAL A 107 -4.02 4.08 -19.15
CA VAL A 107 -5.04 3.38 -19.95
C VAL A 107 -6.35 3.23 -19.18
N PHE A 108 -6.25 3.13 -17.86
CA PHE A 108 -7.36 3.25 -16.92
C PHE A 108 -6.82 3.80 -15.60
N ALA A 109 -7.68 4.53 -14.87
CA ALA A 109 -7.44 5.00 -13.52
C ALA A 109 -8.68 4.69 -12.69
N LEU A 110 -8.65 3.59 -11.93
CA LEU A 110 -9.79 3.03 -11.21
C LEU A 110 -9.45 2.83 -9.74
N GLU A 111 -10.43 3.03 -8.86
CA GLU A 111 -10.27 2.80 -7.43
C GLU A 111 -10.20 1.30 -7.10
N ALA A 112 -9.52 0.95 -6.02
CA ALA A 112 -9.38 -0.43 -5.53
C ALA A 112 -10.64 -0.90 -4.76
N ASP A 113 -11.83 -0.57 -5.27
CA ASP A 113 -13.14 -0.97 -4.72
C ASP A 113 -13.69 -2.25 -5.39
N GLY A 114 -12.82 -3.03 -6.03
CA GLY A 114 -13.14 -4.14 -6.91
C GLY A 114 -13.27 -3.74 -8.39
N SER A 115 -13.32 -2.45 -8.73
CA SER A 115 -13.33 -2.02 -10.14
C SER A 115 -11.96 -2.15 -10.80
N TYR A 116 -10.89 -1.83 -10.07
CA TYR A 116 -9.51 -2.03 -10.53
C TYR A 116 -9.22 -3.52 -10.75
N GLU A 117 -9.58 -4.38 -9.81
CA GLU A 117 -9.36 -5.84 -9.86
C GLU A 117 -10.04 -6.46 -11.09
N LYS A 118 -11.29 -6.05 -11.39
CA LYS A 118 -12.00 -6.51 -12.59
C LYS A 118 -11.31 -6.07 -13.89
N ALA A 119 -10.78 -4.84 -13.93
CA ALA A 119 -10.04 -4.35 -15.09
C ALA A 119 -8.72 -5.11 -15.27
N LEU A 120 -8.01 -5.36 -14.17
CA LEU A 120 -6.80 -6.18 -14.13
C LEU A 120 -7.08 -7.60 -14.65
N GLU A 121 -8.08 -8.29 -14.11
CA GLU A 121 -8.45 -9.64 -14.54
C GLU A 121 -8.86 -9.72 -16.01
N ALA A 122 -9.59 -8.71 -16.50
CA ALA A 122 -9.97 -8.61 -17.90
C ALA A 122 -8.74 -8.45 -18.80
N ALA A 123 -7.82 -7.54 -18.46
CA ALA A 123 -6.59 -7.31 -19.21
C ALA A 123 -5.71 -8.57 -19.27
N ILE A 124 -5.59 -9.29 -18.14
CA ILE A 124 -4.87 -10.58 -18.06
C ILE A 124 -5.54 -11.62 -18.96
N SER A 125 -6.86 -11.76 -18.89
CA SER A 125 -7.63 -12.75 -19.65
C SER A 125 -7.59 -12.50 -21.15
N ASP A 126 -7.67 -11.23 -21.56
CA ASP A 126 -7.58 -10.81 -22.96
C ASP A 126 -6.13 -10.79 -23.47
N ARG A 127 -5.15 -10.97 -22.58
CA ARG A 127 -3.70 -10.90 -22.85
C ARG A 127 -3.28 -9.54 -23.44
N ASP A 128 -4.00 -8.49 -23.06
CA ASP A 128 -3.80 -7.10 -23.51
C ASP A 128 -3.58 -6.22 -22.28
N ILE A 129 -2.39 -6.33 -21.69
CA ILE A 129 -1.97 -5.56 -20.51
C ILE A 129 -1.22 -4.28 -20.95
N PRO A 130 -1.25 -3.20 -20.15
CA PRO A 130 -0.43 -2.02 -20.41
C PRO A 130 1.07 -2.31 -20.27
N ASP A 131 1.93 -1.39 -20.71
CA ASP A 131 3.39 -1.53 -20.62
C ASP A 131 3.85 -1.74 -19.17
N VAL A 132 3.24 -1.01 -18.24
CA VAL A 132 3.44 -1.16 -16.78
C VAL A 132 2.09 -1.31 -16.09
N MET A 133 2.01 -2.20 -15.10
CA MET A 133 0.78 -2.44 -14.33
C MET A 133 1.09 -2.74 -12.87
N VAL A 134 0.23 -2.28 -11.97
CA VAL A 134 0.24 -2.70 -10.55
C VAL A 134 -0.68 -3.91 -10.41
N VAL A 135 -0.18 -4.97 -9.81
CA VAL A 135 -0.86 -6.23 -9.61
C VAL A 135 -1.10 -6.42 -8.13
N ASN A 136 -2.35 -6.56 -7.73
CA ASN A 136 -2.72 -6.89 -6.37
C ASN A 136 -2.76 -8.42 -6.24
N GLY A 137 -2.01 -8.91 -5.28
CA GLY A 137 -1.93 -10.31 -4.86
C GLY A 137 -1.00 -11.20 -5.68
N ARG A 138 -0.31 -12.09 -4.97
CA ARG A 138 0.71 -12.98 -5.54
C ARG A 138 0.15 -13.96 -6.57
N ASP A 139 -1.09 -14.39 -6.42
CA ASP A 139 -1.75 -15.27 -7.39
C ASP A 139 -1.91 -14.65 -8.77
N ASN A 140 -2.25 -13.36 -8.83
CA ASN A 140 -2.31 -12.66 -10.11
C ASN A 140 -0.92 -12.53 -10.75
N LEU A 141 0.13 -12.37 -9.93
CA LEU A 141 1.51 -12.40 -10.42
C LEU A 141 1.87 -13.79 -10.98
N ILE A 142 1.57 -14.88 -10.27
CA ILE A 142 1.79 -16.25 -10.75
C ILE A 142 1.10 -16.45 -12.11
N ARG A 143 -0.18 -16.11 -12.22
CA ARG A 143 -0.96 -16.24 -13.46
C ARG A 143 -0.31 -15.50 -14.62
N LEU A 144 0.22 -14.29 -14.39
CA LEU A 144 0.93 -13.48 -15.38
C LEU A 144 2.25 -14.12 -15.83
N VAL A 145 3.04 -14.64 -14.88
CA VAL A 145 4.31 -15.32 -15.13
C VAL A 145 4.10 -16.61 -15.92
N GLU A 146 3.19 -17.48 -15.46
CA GLU A 146 2.85 -18.74 -16.13
C GLU A 146 2.27 -18.52 -17.54
N SER A 147 1.49 -17.44 -17.71
CA SER A 147 0.95 -17.05 -19.02
C SER A 147 1.98 -16.41 -19.96
N GLY A 148 3.19 -16.15 -19.46
CA GLY A 148 4.29 -15.54 -20.18
C GLY A 148 4.00 -14.12 -20.63
N LEU A 149 3.23 -13.36 -19.84
CA LEU A 149 2.79 -12.00 -20.16
C LEU A 149 3.73 -10.91 -19.64
N VAL A 150 4.61 -11.23 -18.69
CA VAL A 150 5.51 -10.27 -18.03
C VAL A 150 6.98 -10.52 -18.38
N GLU A 151 7.77 -9.45 -18.30
CA GLU A 151 9.19 -9.43 -18.66
C GLU A 151 10.10 -9.89 -17.50
N ASP A 152 11.25 -10.45 -17.83
CA ASP A 152 12.32 -10.74 -16.86
C ASP A 152 13.04 -9.43 -16.48
N LEU A 153 12.93 -9.02 -15.22
CA LEU A 153 13.48 -7.78 -14.70
C LEU A 153 14.87 -7.95 -14.07
N THR A 154 15.42 -9.16 -14.04
CA THR A 154 16.66 -9.47 -13.28
C THR A 154 17.82 -8.56 -13.67
N ASP A 155 18.12 -8.45 -14.97
CA ASP A 155 19.26 -7.66 -15.46
C ASP A 155 19.05 -6.15 -15.25
N VAL A 156 17.82 -5.67 -15.46
CA VAL A 156 17.51 -4.24 -15.30
C VAL A 156 17.40 -3.84 -13.83
N TYR A 157 16.98 -4.74 -12.94
CA TYR A 157 17.07 -4.54 -11.50
C TYR A 157 18.51 -4.30 -11.09
N GLU A 158 19.43 -5.16 -11.52
CA GLU A 158 20.84 -5.01 -11.17
C GLU A 158 21.49 -3.73 -11.70
N GLN A 159 21.13 -3.32 -12.93
CA GLN A 159 21.76 -2.19 -13.62
C GLN A 159 21.11 -0.83 -13.31
N CYS A 160 19.79 -0.82 -13.08
CA CYS A 160 18.99 0.39 -13.03
C CYS A 160 18.36 0.67 -11.66
N THR A 161 18.66 -0.12 -10.64
CA THR A 161 18.44 0.28 -9.24
C THR A 161 19.73 0.79 -8.61
N THR A 162 19.61 1.68 -7.64
CA THR A 162 20.74 2.17 -6.85
C THR A 162 21.05 1.23 -5.69
N ASP A 163 22.27 1.32 -5.15
CA ASP A 163 22.67 0.57 -3.96
C ASP A 163 21.70 0.80 -2.80
N THR A 164 21.20 2.03 -2.62
CA THR A 164 20.18 2.36 -1.59
C THR A 164 18.87 1.60 -1.80
N ILE A 165 18.38 1.46 -3.04
CA ILE A 165 17.17 0.65 -3.32
C ILE A 165 17.42 -0.82 -3.02
N LYS A 166 18.60 -1.34 -3.36
CA LYS A 166 18.98 -2.73 -3.04
C LYS A 166 19.05 -2.94 -1.53
N GLU A 167 19.69 -2.03 -0.80
CA GLU A 167 19.74 -2.04 0.67
C GLU A 167 18.34 -1.97 1.32
N MET A 168 17.41 -1.21 0.73
CA MET A 168 16.02 -1.17 1.19
C MET A 168 15.36 -2.54 1.06
N TYR A 169 15.48 -3.22 -0.09
CA TYR A 169 14.96 -4.59 -0.25
C TYR A 169 15.68 -5.60 0.65
N ASP A 170 17.00 -5.52 0.76
CA ASP A 170 17.81 -6.41 1.61
C ASP A 170 17.42 -6.33 3.09
N SER A 171 16.87 -5.20 3.54
CA SER A 171 16.37 -5.03 4.92
C SER A 171 15.17 -5.91 5.27
N TYR A 172 14.53 -6.53 4.27
CA TYR A 172 13.44 -7.51 4.44
C TYR A 172 13.94 -8.97 4.35
N GLY A 173 15.25 -9.18 4.18
CA GLY A 173 15.82 -10.50 3.89
C GLY A 173 15.47 -10.99 2.48
N GLU A 174 15.53 -12.29 2.27
CA GLU A 174 15.30 -12.89 0.94
C GLU A 174 13.81 -12.98 0.57
N SER A 175 12.90 -12.83 1.53
CA SER A 175 11.49 -13.18 1.37
C SER A 175 10.73 -12.21 0.46
N LEU A 176 10.98 -10.90 0.57
CA LEU A 176 10.27 -9.89 -0.20
C LEU A 176 10.55 -9.99 -1.70
N LEU A 177 11.82 -9.93 -2.11
CA LEU A 177 12.20 -10.13 -3.53
C LEU A 177 11.95 -11.58 -3.98
N GLY A 178 12.10 -12.55 -3.07
CA GLY A 178 11.77 -13.95 -3.31
C GLY A 178 10.31 -14.13 -3.74
N SER A 179 9.38 -13.38 -3.13
CA SER A 179 7.95 -13.44 -3.49
C SER A 179 7.64 -13.06 -4.95
N ALA A 180 8.53 -12.30 -5.60
CA ALA A 180 8.42 -11.89 -7.00
C ALA A 180 9.40 -12.64 -7.94
N THR A 181 10.11 -13.65 -7.42
CA THR A 181 11.14 -14.40 -8.14
C THR A 181 10.66 -15.79 -8.49
N PHE A 182 10.72 -16.15 -9.77
CA PHE A 182 10.29 -17.45 -10.29
C PHE A 182 11.44 -18.06 -11.09
N ASP A 183 11.80 -19.32 -10.80
CA ASP A 183 12.92 -20.01 -11.46
C ASP A 183 14.25 -19.21 -11.45
N GLY A 184 14.50 -18.46 -10.37
CA GLY A 184 15.69 -17.62 -10.21
C GLY A 184 15.69 -16.32 -11.02
N LYS A 185 14.53 -15.91 -11.56
CA LYS A 185 14.36 -14.66 -12.31
C LYS A 185 13.33 -13.77 -11.62
N LEU A 186 13.64 -12.49 -11.51
CA LEU A 186 12.74 -11.48 -10.94
C LEU A 186 11.72 -11.04 -12.00
N TYR A 187 10.42 -11.14 -11.72
CA TYR A 187 9.35 -10.81 -12.67
C TYR A 187 8.52 -9.57 -12.29
N ALA A 188 8.71 -9.06 -11.08
CA ALA A 188 8.05 -7.85 -10.62
C ALA A 188 8.91 -7.12 -9.57
N LEU A 189 8.67 -5.82 -9.39
CA LEU A 189 9.11 -5.12 -8.20
C LEU A 189 8.00 -5.21 -7.14
N PRO A 190 8.21 -5.91 -6.02
CA PRO A 190 7.24 -5.93 -4.93
C PRO A 190 7.22 -4.59 -4.20
N ASN A 191 6.04 -4.17 -3.76
CA ASN A 191 5.90 -3.05 -2.83
C ASN A 191 6.70 -3.34 -1.55
N SER A 192 7.25 -2.34 -0.87
CA SER A 192 7.77 -2.54 0.49
C SER A 192 6.72 -2.09 1.49
N VAL A 193 6.25 -3.01 2.34
CA VAL A 193 5.44 -2.67 3.51
C VAL A 193 6.42 -2.38 4.64
N ILE A 194 6.62 -1.10 4.94
CA ILE A 194 7.41 -0.71 6.11
C ILE A 194 6.75 -1.30 7.36
N ASP A 195 7.49 -1.50 8.44
CA ASP A 195 6.86 -1.85 9.71
C ASP A 195 5.85 -0.76 10.10
N ASP A 196 4.57 -1.09 9.94
CA ASP A 196 3.43 -0.24 10.28
C ASP A 196 3.20 -0.17 11.80
N GLY A 197 4.04 -0.85 12.57
CA GLY A 197 3.97 -0.95 14.01
C GLY A 197 2.68 -1.63 14.46
N ALA A 198 2.57 -1.81 15.78
CA ALA A 198 1.37 -2.37 16.37
C ALA A 198 0.22 -1.36 16.30
N MET A 199 -0.99 -1.90 16.18
CA MET A 199 -2.21 -1.13 16.32
C MET A 199 -2.30 -0.53 17.73
N MET A 200 -2.62 0.75 17.81
CA MET A 200 -2.72 1.50 19.07
C MET A 200 -4.17 1.83 19.37
N LEU A 201 -4.47 2.03 20.66
CA LEU A 201 -5.74 2.60 21.09
C LEU A 201 -5.64 4.12 21.05
N TRP A 202 -6.43 4.75 20.18
CA TRP A 202 -6.57 6.20 20.12
C TRP A 202 -7.75 6.65 20.96
N LEU A 203 -7.52 7.52 21.94
CA LEU A 203 -8.55 8.07 22.83
C LEU A 203 -8.67 9.58 22.68
N ARG A 204 -9.88 10.12 22.90
CA ARG A 204 -10.14 11.57 23.04
C ARG A 204 -9.52 12.12 24.33
N ASP A 205 -8.31 12.68 24.23
CA ASP A 205 -7.57 13.26 25.35
C ASP A 205 -8.27 14.50 25.92
N ASP A 206 -8.94 15.28 25.07
CA ASP A 206 -9.78 16.39 25.54
C ASP A 206 -10.95 15.92 26.41
N TRP A 207 -11.54 14.76 26.13
CA TRP A 207 -12.61 14.18 26.96
C TRP A 207 -12.07 13.64 28.29
N ILE A 208 -10.89 13.01 28.29
CA ILE A 208 -10.20 12.59 29.53
C ILE A 208 -9.98 13.81 30.44
N ARG A 209 -9.46 14.90 29.88
CA ARG A 209 -9.20 16.15 30.60
C ARG A 209 -10.48 16.82 31.11
N GLU A 210 -11.56 16.84 30.33
CA GLU A 210 -12.85 17.41 30.74
C GLU A 210 -13.48 16.65 31.91
N LEU A 211 -13.40 15.32 31.90
CA LEU A 211 -13.89 14.47 32.98
C LEU A 211 -12.96 14.44 34.20
N GLY A 212 -11.73 14.96 34.08
CA GLY A 212 -10.72 14.94 35.12
C GLY A 212 -10.21 13.53 35.44
N LEU A 213 -10.19 12.66 34.43
CA LEU A 213 -9.70 11.28 34.54
C LEU A 213 -8.17 11.24 34.44
N GLU A 214 -7.57 10.22 35.05
CA GLU A 214 -6.14 9.93 34.87
C GLU A 214 -5.92 9.15 33.57
N GLU A 215 -4.73 9.27 32.98
CA GLU A 215 -4.39 8.53 31.76
C GLU A 215 -4.24 7.02 32.04
N PRO A 216 -4.77 6.15 31.17
CA PRO A 216 -4.77 4.71 31.40
C PRO A 216 -3.35 4.13 31.31
N GLN A 217 -3.02 3.23 32.24
CA GLN A 217 -1.78 2.46 32.24
C GLN A 217 -1.99 1.01 31.76
N THR A 218 -3.24 0.57 31.70
CA THR A 218 -3.64 -0.76 31.23
C THR A 218 -4.82 -0.68 30.27
N MET A 219 -5.03 -1.74 29.47
CA MET A 219 -6.18 -1.82 28.58
C MET A 219 -7.52 -1.79 29.34
N ASP A 220 -7.62 -2.45 30.49
CA ASP A 220 -8.85 -2.45 31.30
C ASP A 220 -9.18 -1.04 31.82
N GLU A 221 -8.18 -0.30 32.31
CA GLU A 221 -8.36 1.11 32.69
C GLU A 221 -8.77 1.97 31.49
N ALA A 222 -8.24 1.68 30.30
CA ALA A 222 -8.65 2.37 29.09
C ALA A 222 -10.12 2.08 28.75
N MET A 223 -10.57 0.83 28.86
CA MET A 223 -11.98 0.46 28.63
C MET A 223 -12.93 1.09 29.65
N ASP A 224 -12.50 1.25 30.91
CA ASP A 224 -13.24 2.00 31.94
C ASP A 224 -13.38 3.49 31.56
N ILE A 225 -12.33 4.11 31.01
CA ILE A 225 -12.39 5.48 30.48
C ILE A 225 -13.35 5.57 29.30
N VAL A 226 -13.30 4.61 28.38
CA VAL A 226 -14.21 4.56 27.22
C VAL A 226 -15.66 4.41 27.67
N LYS A 227 -15.92 3.61 28.72
CA LYS A 227 -17.23 3.52 29.37
C LYS A 227 -17.66 4.87 29.93
N ALA A 228 -16.75 5.57 30.62
CA ALA A 228 -17.03 6.90 31.17
C ALA A 228 -17.40 7.92 30.08
N PHE A 229 -16.77 7.86 28.90
CA PHE A 229 -17.16 8.70 27.76
C PHE A 229 -18.62 8.48 27.35
N LYS A 230 -19.03 7.20 27.26
CA LYS A 230 -20.39 6.81 26.91
C LYS A 230 -21.40 7.25 27.97
N ASP A 231 -21.12 6.96 29.24
CA ASP A 231 -22.00 7.25 30.37
C ASP A 231 -22.22 8.76 30.57
N ASN A 232 -21.18 9.57 30.31
CA ASN A 232 -21.24 11.03 30.40
C ASN A 232 -21.66 11.71 29.10
N LYS A 233 -21.95 10.95 28.03
CA LYS A 233 -22.43 11.48 26.74
C LYS A 233 -21.49 12.53 26.13
N MET A 234 -20.19 12.26 26.15
CA MET A 234 -19.17 13.23 25.71
C MET A 234 -19.28 13.65 24.23
N GLY A 235 -19.73 12.74 23.36
CA GLY A 235 -20.10 13.01 21.95
C GLY A 235 -21.60 13.27 21.74
N GLY A 236 -22.34 13.68 22.77
CA GLY A 236 -23.80 13.90 22.74
C GLY A 236 -24.64 12.65 23.03
N ASP A 237 -25.93 12.69 22.71
CA ASP A 237 -26.85 11.58 23.03
C ASP A 237 -26.48 10.26 22.33
N GLU A 238 -25.76 10.34 21.21
CA GLU A 238 -25.30 9.20 20.42
C GLU A 238 -23.81 8.89 20.59
N THR A 239 -23.17 9.29 21.71
CA THR A 239 -21.76 8.96 21.97
C THR A 239 -21.48 7.48 21.74
N ILE A 240 -20.44 7.17 20.98
CA ILE A 240 -19.87 5.84 20.82
C ILE A 240 -18.62 5.77 21.68
N GLY A 241 -18.52 4.73 22.51
CA GLY A 241 -17.33 4.45 23.30
C GLY A 241 -16.19 4.04 22.37
N LEU A 242 -16.07 2.73 22.14
CA LEU A 242 -15.16 2.12 21.18
C LEU A 242 -15.93 1.79 19.89
N ALA A 243 -15.51 2.40 18.77
CA ALA A 243 -16.01 2.02 17.46
C ALA A 243 -15.12 0.92 16.86
N CYS A 244 -15.76 -0.11 16.29
CA CYS A 244 -15.11 -1.14 15.48
C CYS A 244 -15.93 -1.43 14.22
N SER A 245 -15.26 -1.94 13.19
CA SER A 245 -15.91 -2.45 11.99
C SER A 245 -16.28 -3.93 12.16
N ILE A 246 -17.13 -4.42 11.26
CA ILE A 246 -17.41 -5.87 11.14
C ILE A 246 -16.22 -6.69 10.63
N GLY A 247 -15.12 -6.03 10.20
CA GLY A 247 -13.89 -6.68 9.80
C GLY A 247 -13.19 -7.38 10.96
N LEU A 248 -13.34 -6.89 12.20
CA LEU A 248 -12.72 -7.36 13.45
C LEU A 248 -11.19 -7.44 13.47
N ILE A 249 -10.56 -7.94 12.42
CA ILE A 249 -9.14 -7.91 12.14
C ILE A 249 -8.94 -6.86 11.05
N ALA A 250 -7.96 -5.98 11.23
CA ALA A 250 -7.66 -4.92 10.28
C ALA A 250 -6.27 -5.13 9.70
N GLY A 251 -6.18 -5.13 8.36
CA GLY A 251 -4.90 -5.19 7.66
C GLY A 251 -4.04 -3.95 7.91
N SER A 252 -2.81 -3.97 7.42
CA SER A 252 -1.81 -2.91 7.70
C SER A 252 -2.19 -1.51 7.17
N SER A 253 -3.11 -1.47 6.20
CA SER A 253 -3.69 -0.24 5.62
C SER A 253 -5.11 0.07 6.12
N GLU A 254 -5.59 -0.64 7.16
CA GLU A 254 -6.94 -0.51 7.70
C GLU A 254 -6.96 -0.01 9.15
N THR A 255 -8.14 0.41 9.61
CA THR A 255 -8.39 0.80 11.01
C THR A 255 -9.67 0.13 11.49
N TYR A 256 -10.04 0.36 12.76
CA TYR A 256 -11.30 -0.11 13.36
C TYR A 256 -11.41 -1.61 13.59
N GLY A 257 -10.31 -2.34 13.41
CA GLY A 257 -10.17 -3.69 13.95
C GLY A 257 -10.15 -3.68 15.47
N VAL A 258 -10.11 -4.87 16.06
CA VAL A 258 -9.95 -5.14 17.49
C VAL A 258 -8.79 -6.12 17.72
N ASP A 259 -7.86 -6.17 16.77
CA ASP A 259 -6.66 -7.01 16.70
C ASP A 259 -5.89 -6.99 18.01
N THR A 260 -5.65 -5.79 18.56
CA THR A 260 -4.94 -5.62 19.84
C THR A 260 -5.60 -6.37 20.99
N ILE A 261 -6.93 -6.48 21.01
CA ILE A 261 -7.65 -7.27 22.03
C ILE A 261 -7.34 -8.75 21.85
N PHE A 262 -7.30 -9.26 20.61
CA PHE A 262 -6.88 -10.64 20.34
C PHE A 262 -5.41 -10.87 20.74
N THR A 263 -4.48 -10.02 20.29
CA THR A 263 -3.05 -10.17 20.58
C THR A 263 -2.78 -10.13 22.08
N MET A 264 -3.49 -9.29 22.84
CA MET A 264 -3.40 -9.26 24.30
C MET A 264 -3.78 -10.59 24.97
N HIS A 265 -4.67 -11.37 24.36
CA HIS A 265 -5.04 -12.71 24.85
C HIS A 265 -4.13 -13.81 24.29
N GLY A 266 -3.06 -13.47 23.56
CA GLY A 266 -2.18 -14.44 22.91
C GLY A 266 -2.78 -15.05 21.65
N SER A 267 -3.69 -14.31 20.98
CA SER A 267 -4.42 -14.77 19.80
C SER A 267 -4.07 -13.93 18.57
N CYS A 268 -3.90 -14.60 17.44
CA CYS A 268 -3.71 -13.96 16.13
C CYS A 268 -4.70 -14.57 15.12
N PRO A 269 -6.00 -14.19 15.17
CA PRO A 269 -6.97 -14.66 14.20
C PRO A 269 -6.57 -14.31 12.77
N GLU A 270 -7.14 -15.02 11.82
CA GLU A 270 -6.88 -14.91 10.37
C GLU A 270 -5.46 -15.25 9.93
N ASN A 271 -4.57 -15.60 10.87
CA ASN A 271 -3.18 -15.94 10.60
C ASN A 271 -2.89 -17.42 10.88
N TRP A 272 -2.01 -18.01 10.07
CA TRP A 272 -1.31 -19.23 10.48
C TRP A 272 -0.25 -18.88 11.52
N ILE A 273 -0.16 -19.69 12.57
CA ILE A 273 0.75 -19.48 13.69
C ILE A 273 1.51 -20.76 14.05
N LEU A 274 2.63 -20.58 14.74
CA LEU A 274 3.31 -21.67 15.43
C LEU A 274 2.80 -21.74 16.89
N ASP A 275 2.06 -22.79 17.23
CA ASP A 275 1.58 -23.00 18.60
C ASP A 275 2.75 -23.36 19.54
N ARG A 276 2.52 -23.31 20.86
CA ARG A 276 3.52 -23.53 21.92
C ARG A 276 4.23 -24.88 21.85
N ASP A 277 3.63 -25.87 21.20
CA ASP A 277 4.22 -27.19 20.99
C ASP A 277 5.02 -27.32 19.68
N GLY A 278 5.11 -26.24 18.90
CA GLY A 278 5.78 -26.20 17.60
C GLY A 278 4.91 -26.66 16.43
N THR A 279 3.61 -26.85 16.64
CA THR A 279 2.67 -27.26 15.57
C THR A 279 2.08 -26.05 14.87
N VAL A 280 2.02 -26.09 13.54
CA VAL A 280 1.32 -25.06 12.76
C VAL A 280 -0.19 -25.19 12.98
N VAL A 281 -0.86 -24.13 13.40
CA VAL A 281 -2.31 -24.06 13.59
C VAL A 281 -2.85 -22.77 12.99
N TYR A 282 -4.15 -22.76 12.67
CA TYR A 282 -4.83 -21.54 12.27
C TYR A 282 -5.30 -20.79 13.52
N GLY A 283 -4.83 -19.56 13.68
CA GLY A 283 -4.94 -18.79 14.92
C GLY A 283 -6.39 -18.58 15.37
N SER A 284 -7.33 -18.44 14.45
CA SER A 284 -8.76 -18.27 14.74
C SER A 284 -9.42 -19.45 15.46
N LEU A 285 -8.78 -20.62 15.48
CA LEU A 285 -9.32 -21.85 16.05
C LEU A 285 -8.81 -22.12 17.47
N THR A 286 -7.99 -21.22 18.03
CA THR A 286 -7.31 -21.44 19.31
C THR A 286 -8.22 -21.17 20.52
N PRO A 287 -7.94 -21.79 21.67
CA PRO A 287 -8.58 -21.42 22.95
C PRO A 287 -8.43 -19.93 23.30
N GLU A 288 -7.28 -19.34 22.99
CA GLU A 288 -6.98 -17.92 23.19
C GLU A 288 -7.95 -17.02 22.41
N THR A 289 -8.30 -17.40 21.17
CA THR A 289 -9.33 -16.71 20.38
C THR A 289 -10.69 -16.74 21.09
N LYS A 290 -11.06 -17.90 21.65
CA LYS A 290 -12.31 -18.04 22.42
C LYS A 290 -12.32 -17.09 23.63
N GLU A 291 -11.21 -16.99 24.35
CA GLU A 291 -11.11 -16.09 25.51
C GLU A 291 -11.26 -14.61 25.10
N ALA A 292 -10.61 -14.21 24.01
CA ALA A 292 -10.72 -12.86 23.45
C ALA A 292 -12.17 -12.52 23.01
N LEU A 293 -12.86 -13.44 22.33
CA LEU A 293 -14.28 -13.27 21.97
C LEU A 293 -15.16 -13.10 23.21
N GLY A 294 -14.87 -13.83 24.28
CA GLY A 294 -15.54 -13.68 25.57
C GLY A 294 -15.30 -12.30 26.21
N TYR A 295 -14.11 -11.72 26.04
CA TYR A 295 -13.82 -10.34 26.47
C TYR A 295 -14.57 -9.31 25.63
N LEU A 296 -14.54 -9.43 24.30
CA LEU A 296 -15.28 -8.56 23.38
C LEU A 296 -16.79 -8.57 23.63
N ASN A 297 -17.37 -9.76 23.89
CA ASN A 297 -18.77 -9.87 24.28
C ASN A 297 -19.08 -9.10 25.58
N ARG A 298 -18.20 -9.15 26.59
CA ARG A 298 -18.37 -8.33 27.81
C ARG A 298 -18.33 -6.83 27.50
N LEU A 299 -17.39 -6.37 26.69
CA LEU A 299 -17.33 -4.96 26.28
C LEU A 299 -18.60 -4.51 25.56
N TYR A 300 -19.20 -5.39 24.75
CA TYR A 300 -20.48 -5.14 24.10
C TYR A 300 -21.63 -5.07 25.12
N GLU A 301 -21.74 -6.02 26.04
CA GLU A 301 -22.77 -6.02 27.10
C GLU A 301 -22.66 -4.81 28.03
N ASP A 302 -21.43 -4.37 28.32
CA ASP A 302 -21.14 -3.19 29.14
C ASP A 302 -21.35 -1.85 28.42
N GLY A 303 -21.66 -1.88 27.11
CA GLY A 303 -21.87 -0.69 26.29
C GLY A 303 -20.59 0.09 25.96
N VAL A 304 -19.42 -0.51 26.22
CA VAL A 304 -18.11 0.04 25.83
C VAL A 304 -17.95 -0.04 24.32
N LEU A 305 -18.21 -1.21 23.74
CA LEU A 305 -18.26 -1.40 22.29
C LEU A 305 -19.54 -0.79 21.71
N ASP A 306 -19.48 -0.26 20.50
CA ASP A 306 -20.66 0.25 19.81
C ASP A 306 -21.78 -0.81 19.76
N SER A 307 -22.90 -0.54 20.42
CA SER A 307 -24.11 -1.37 20.38
C SER A 307 -24.66 -1.63 18.96
N ARG A 308 -24.24 -0.83 17.97
CA ARG A 308 -24.60 -0.98 16.55
C ARG A 308 -23.43 -1.48 15.68
N PHE A 309 -22.37 -2.06 16.25
CA PHE A 309 -21.16 -2.45 15.51
C PHE A 309 -21.45 -3.36 14.30
N LEU A 310 -22.47 -4.23 14.37
CA LEU A 310 -22.92 -5.07 13.23
C LEU A 310 -23.39 -4.28 12.00
N LEU A 311 -23.68 -2.99 12.17
CA LEU A 311 -24.07 -2.06 11.09
C LEU A 311 -22.91 -1.15 10.65
N ARG A 312 -21.70 -1.36 11.17
CA ARG A 312 -20.55 -0.48 10.95
C ARG A 312 -19.60 -1.05 9.90
N LYS A 313 -19.52 -0.33 8.80
CA LYS A 313 -18.37 -0.35 7.89
C LYS A 313 -17.49 0.86 8.17
N SER A 314 -16.27 0.85 7.65
CA SER A 314 -15.28 1.92 7.85
C SER A 314 -15.85 3.30 7.53
N GLU A 315 -16.57 3.46 6.41
CA GLU A 315 -17.15 4.74 6.01
C GLU A 315 -18.21 5.23 7.00
N ASN A 316 -18.95 4.30 7.62
CA ASN A 316 -19.93 4.66 8.64
C ASN A 316 -19.26 5.11 9.94
N ILE A 317 -18.05 4.64 10.23
CA ILE A 317 -17.28 5.04 11.41
C ILE A 317 -16.61 6.39 11.15
N ASP A 318 -16.08 6.61 9.95
CA ASP A 318 -15.54 7.90 9.49
C ASP A 318 -16.55 9.04 9.73
N ASP A 319 -17.82 8.81 9.38
CA ASP A 319 -18.92 9.76 9.62
C ASP A 319 -19.11 10.06 11.12
N LEU A 320 -19.01 9.05 12.00
CA LEU A 320 -19.15 9.24 13.45
C LEU A 320 -17.98 10.04 14.03
N ILE A 321 -16.77 9.79 13.53
CA ILE A 321 -15.56 10.52 13.90
C ILE A 321 -15.67 11.99 13.47
N ALA A 322 -16.05 12.24 12.22
CA ALA A 322 -16.28 13.59 11.70
C ALA A 322 -17.35 14.36 12.47
N ASN A 323 -18.40 13.67 12.94
CA ASN A 323 -19.46 14.24 13.75
C ASN A 323 -19.12 14.38 15.25
N GLY A 324 -17.89 14.02 15.66
CA GLY A 324 -17.43 14.12 17.05
C GLY A 324 -18.11 13.15 18.01
N GLN A 325 -18.65 12.03 17.51
CA GLN A 325 -19.44 11.08 18.28
C GLN A 325 -18.60 9.94 18.87
N CYS A 326 -17.40 9.66 18.34
CA CYS A 326 -16.52 8.58 18.80
C CYS A 326 -15.54 9.05 19.88
N GLY A 327 -15.40 8.24 20.95
CA GLY A 327 -14.42 8.46 22.01
C GLY A 327 -13.13 7.67 21.85
N ALA A 328 -13.19 6.52 21.17
CA ALA A 328 -12.07 5.62 20.99
C ALA A 328 -12.15 4.81 19.68
N ILE A 329 -10.98 4.58 19.08
CA ILE A 329 -10.78 3.62 17.99
C ILE A 329 -9.45 2.90 18.16
N PHE A 330 -9.32 1.71 17.59
CA PHE A 330 -8.01 1.14 17.30
C PHE A 330 -7.53 1.57 15.92
N GLY A 331 -6.25 1.92 15.81
CA GLY A 331 -5.62 2.30 14.55
C GLY A 331 -4.10 2.40 14.67
N HIS A 332 -3.41 2.27 13.55
CA HIS A 332 -1.94 2.38 13.48
C HIS A 332 -1.44 3.81 13.72
N TRP A 333 -0.12 4.01 13.67
CA TRP A 333 0.51 5.33 13.83
C TRP A 333 0.02 6.37 12.82
N TRP A 334 -0.46 5.93 11.67
CA TRP A 334 -0.97 6.80 10.61
C TRP A 334 -2.45 7.19 10.78
N ALA A 335 -3.18 6.65 11.77
CA ALA A 335 -4.58 6.99 12.05
C ALA A 335 -4.90 8.50 12.15
N PRO A 336 -3.97 9.38 12.60
CA PRO A 336 -4.14 10.82 12.51
C PRO A 336 -4.32 11.36 11.11
N ASN A 337 -3.69 10.75 10.10
CA ASN A 337 -3.77 11.15 8.69
C ASN A 337 -5.10 10.74 8.05
N ASN A 338 -5.64 9.60 8.50
CA ASN A 338 -6.94 9.06 8.15
C ASN A 338 -7.25 7.96 9.18
N PRO A 339 -8.37 8.00 9.93
CA PRO A 339 -9.53 8.87 9.81
C PRO A 339 -9.54 10.08 10.77
N LEU A 340 -8.65 10.15 11.77
CA LEU A 340 -8.83 11.11 12.88
C LEU A 340 -8.69 12.56 12.43
N ILE A 341 -8.05 12.81 11.27
CA ILE A 341 -8.04 14.12 10.61
C ILE A 341 -9.45 14.68 10.43
N LEU A 342 -10.45 13.82 10.19
CA LEU A 342 -11.85 14.22 10.00
C LEU A 342 -12.43 14.86 11.27
N SER A 343 -12.11 14.29 12.44
CA SER A 343 -12.53 14.85 13.73
C SER A 343 -11.86 16.19 13.99
N TYR A 344 -10.57 16.31 13.72
CA TYR A 344 -9.84 17.55 13.94
C TYR A 344 -10.30 18.65 12.97
N ASP A 345 -10.50 18.33 11.69
CA ASP A 345 -10.98 19.29 10.68
C ASP A 345 -12.38 19.85 11.03
N ALA A 346 -13.25 19.01 11.60
CA ALA A 346 -14.55 19.44 12.10
C ALA A 346 -14.46 20.30 13.38
N ASP A 347 -13.53 19.97 14.28
CA ASP A 347 -13.28 20.68 15.55
C ASP A 347 -11.79 20.62 15.94
N HIS A 348 -11.07 21.73 15.76
CA HIS A 348 -9.64 21.84 16.12
C HIS A 348 -9.35 21.71 17.63
N THR A 349 -10.36 21.56 18.47
CA THR A 349 -10.20 21.25 19.91
C THR A 349 -10.32 19.76 20.22
N ALA A 350 -10.78 18.94 19.28
CA ALA A 350 -10.82 17.49 19.40
C ALA A 350 -9.39 16.93 19.33
N ASP A 351 -8.88 16.49 20.47
CA ASP A 351 -7.49 16.07 20.62
C ASP A 351 -7.42 14.57 20.88
N TRP A 352 -6.64 13.86 20.07
CA TRP A 352 -6.52 12.41 20.14
C TRP A 352 -5.12 12.01 20.57
N LYS A 353 -5.04 11.09 21.52
CA LYS A 353 -3.76 10.57 22.03
C LYS A 353 -3.67 9.06 21.82
N PRO A 354 -2.55 8.55 21.27
CA PRO A 354 -2.33 7.12 21.13
C PRO A 354 -1.84 6.51 22.46
N TYR A 355 -2.30 5.30 22.72
CA TYR A 355 -1.86 4.46 23.83
C TYR A 355 -1.47 3.09 23.28
N PHE A 356 -0.29 2.64 23.66
CA PHE A 356 0.22 1.31 23.35
C PHE A 356 0.43 0.54 24.64
N PHE A 357 -0.30 -0.56 24.79
CA PHE A 357 -0.19 -1.45 25.93
C PHE A 357 0.59 -2.68 25.48
N THR A 358 1.79 -2.86 26.03
CA THR A 358 2.67 -3.96 25.64
C THR A 358 2.03 -5.30 25.95
N VAL A 359 1.99 -6.18 24.96
CA VAL A 359 1.62 -7.58 25.12
C VAL A 359 2.66 -8.27 25.99
N GLU A 360 2.22 -9.06 26.96
CA GLU A 360 3.15 -9.85 27.78
C GLU A 360 3.94 -10.80 26.87
N GLN A 361 5.22 -11.03 27.17
CA GLN A 361 6.09 -11.85 26.31
C GLN A 361 5.52 -13.28 26.07
N GLU A 362 4.74 -13.80 27.03
CA GLU A 362 4.08 -15.11 26.92
C GLU A 362 2.90 -15.16 25.93
N ASN A 363 2.43 -13.99 25.49
CA ASN A 363 1.34 -13.79 24.53
C ASN A 363 1.86 -13.38 23.15
N GLN A 364 3.18 -13.29 22.96
CA GLN A 364 3.78 -13.13 21.62
C GLN A 364 3.74 -14.46 20.89
N VAL A 365 3.10 -14.49 19.72
CA VAL A 365 2.90 -15.69 18.91
C VAL A 365 3.54 -15.45 17.53
N PRO A 366 4.50 -16.30 17.10
CA PRO A 366 5.05 -16.20 15.75
C PRO A 366 3.97 -16.47 14.69
N THR A 367 3.78 -15.53 13.78
CA THR A 367 2.86 -15.62 12.63
C THR A 367 3.64 -15.94 11.36
N PHE A 368 2.99 -16.61 10.40
CA PHE A 368 3.55 -16.81 9.07
C PHE A 368 3.19 -15.63 8.15
N VAL A 369 4.17 -15.10 7.41
CA VAL A 369 3.94 -14.02 6.43
C VAL A 369 3.10 -14.54 5.27
N SER A 370 1.99 -13.87 4.95
CA SER A 370 1.31 -14.01 3.67
C SER A 370 1.69 -12.85 2.73
N TYR A 371 1.77 -13.15 1.43
CA TYR A 371 1.96 -12.17 0.36
C TYR A 371 0.70 -12.03 -0.51
N ASP A 372 -0.44 -12.53 -0.04
CA ASP A 372 -1.65 -12.68 -0.85
C ASP A 372 -2.30 -11.33 -1.18
N ASP A 373 -2.14 -10.32 -0.33
CA ASP A 373 -2.60 -8.94 -0.57
C ASP A 373 -1.48 -8.01 -1.04
N TRP A 374 -0.30 -8.56 -1.34
CA TRP A 374 0.86 -7.75 -1.67
C TRP A 374 0.76 -7.14 -3.08
N MET A 375 1.27 -5.92 -3.24
CA MET A 375 1.29 -5.23 -4.53
C MET A 375 2.60 -5.46 -5.28
N TYR A 376 2.50 -5.69 -6.59
CA TYR A 376 3.63 -5.95 -7.48
C TYR A 376 3.57 -5.06 -8.71
N VAL A 377 4.67 -4.40 -9.09
CA VAL A 377 4.77 -3.70 -10.38
C VAL A 377 5.37 -4.64 -11.40
N VAL A 378 4.59 -4.95 -12.44
CA VAL A 378 5.01 -5.79 -13.55
C VAL A 378 5.23 -4.96 -14.81
N VAL A 379 6.09 -5.47 -15.70
CA VAL A 379 6.29 -4.92 -17.04
C VAL A 379 5.80 -5.93 -18.06
N ARG A 380 5.05 -5.46 -19.06
CA ARG A 380 4.62 -6.30 -20.18
C ARG A 380 5.81 -6.87 -20.94
N LYS A 381 5.76 -8.16 -21.22
CA LYS A 381 6.76 -8.85 -22.03
C LYS A 381 6.94 -8.21 -23.40
N GLY A 382 8.19 -7.98 -23.78
CA GLY A 382 8.58 -7.37 -25.05
C GLY A 382 8.39 -5.86 -25.10
N TYR A 383 8.09 -5.18 -23.99
CA TYR A 383 8.18 -3.73 -23.92
C TYR A 383 9.63 -3.28 -24.13
N GLU A 384 9.84 -2.19 -24.86
CA GLU A 384 11.18 -1.74 -25.28
C GLU A 384 12.01 -1.13 -24.15
N HIS A 385 11.37 -0.75 -23.04
CA HIS A 385 12.01 -0.05 -21.91
C HIS A 385 11.67 -0.67 -20.54
N PRO A 386 11.94 -1.98 -20.32
CA PRO A 386 11.59 -2.64 -19.06
C PRO A 386 12.31 -2.05 -17.84
N GLU A 387 13.43 -1.36 -18.05
CA GLU A 387 14.19 -0.69 -17.00
C GLU A 387 13.44 0.46 -16.33
N ILE A 388 12.37 1.00 -16.93
CA ILE A 388 11.65 2.18 -16.41
C ILE A 388 11.18 1.97 -14.97
N VAL A 389 10.72 0.76 -14.60
CA VAL A 389 10.25 0.48 -13.24
C VAL A 389 11.39 0.57 -12.21
N CYS A 390 12.59 0.12 -12.58
CA CYS A 390 13.79 0.18 -11.73
C CYS A 390 14.29 1.63 -11.61
N LYS A 391 14.36 2.36 -12.73
CA LYS A 391 14.72 3.78 -12.76
C LYS A 391 13.72 4.63 -11.96
N TYR A 392 12.43 4.31 -12.06
CA TYR A 392 11.37 4.96 -11.31
C TYR A 392 11.59 4.85 -9.79
N VAL A 393 11.82 3.63 -9.28
CA VAL A 393 12.01 3.45 -7.83
C VAL A 393 13.27 4.16 -7.33
N SER A 394 14.37 4.10 -8.09
CA SER A 394 15.58 4.86 -7.76
C SER A 394 15.34 6.37 -7.76
N ALA A 395 14.67 6.91 -8.77
CA ALA A 395 14.39 8.34 -8.83
C ALA A 395 13.52 8.79 -7.65
N ILE A 396 12.43 8.07 -7.35
CA ILE A 396 11.44 8.49 -6.35
C ILE A 396 11.91 8.21 -4.93
N PHE A 397 12.41 7.02 -4.63
CA PHE A 397 12.66 6.59 -3.25
C PHE A 397 14.11 6.79 -2.78
N ASP A 398 15.03 7.09 -3.69
CA ASP A 398 16.40 7.47 -3.35
C ASP A 398 16.66 8.94 -3.71
N TYR A 399 16.82 9.25 -5.00
CA TYR A 399 17.31 10.57 -5.40
C TYR A 399 16.42 11.74 -5.00
N SER A 400 15.10 11.62 -5.13
CA SER A 400 14.19 12.70 -4.75
C SER A 400 14.32 13.08 -3.27
N ARG A 401 14.75 12.14 -2.42
CA ARG A 401 14.93 12.35 -0.98
C ARG A 401 16.23 13.11 -0.64
N TYR A 402 17.18 13.23 -1.55
CA TYR A 402 18.48 13.86 -1.25
C TYR A 402 18.84 15.02 -2.20
N GLU A 403 18.11 15.19 -3.30
CA GLU A 403 18.30 16.31 -4.22
C GLU A 403 17.72 17.63 -3.69
N ASP A 404 18.52 18.70 -3.71
CA ASP A 404 18.05 20.07 -3.43
C ASP A 404 17.66 20.80 -4.73
N ASN A 405 16.63 20.30 -5.41
CA ASN A 405 16.01 21.01 -6.53
C ASN A 405 14.50 21.18 -6.31
N ARG A 406 13.89 22.08 -7.10
CA ARG A 406 12.47 22.41 -6.96
C ARG A 406 11.55 21.19 -7.09
N TYR A 407 11.80 20.32 -8.07
CA TYR A 407 10.93 19.17 -8.33
C TYR A 407 11.03 18.12 -7.22
N ALA A 408 12.24 17.86 -6.73
CA ALA A 408 12.45 16.99 -5.56
C ALA A 408 11.73 17.56 -4.31
N ARG A 409 11.80 18.88 -4.08
CA ARG A 409 11.04 19.51 -2.98
C ARG A 409 9.53 19.35 -3.13
N GLU A 410 8.97 19.56 -4.32
CA GLU A 410 7.54 19.34 -4.57
C GLU A 410 7.12 17.88 -4.27
N VAL A 411 7.95 16.89 -4.65
CA VAL A 411 7.73 15.47 -4.33
C VAL A 411 7.73 15.22 -2.82
N ASN A 412 8.69 15.80 -2.09
CA ASN A 412 8.80 15.60 -0.64
C ASN A 412 7.70 16.35 0.14
N GLU A 413 7.21 17.48 -0.37
CA GLU A 413 6.11 18.24 0.24
C GLU A 413 4.80 17.44 0.27
N TYR A 414 4.52 16.64 -0.77
CA TYR A 414 3.32 15.79 -0.85
C TYR A 414 3.15 14.88 0.37
N PHE A 415 4.24 14.36 0.94
CA PHE A 415 4.19 13.48 2.11
C PHE A 415 3.70 14.20 3.38
N SER A 416 4.02 15.48 3.57
CA SER A 416 3.65 16.21 4.80
C SER A 416 2.30 16.91 4.72
N ILE A 417 1.76 17.08 3.52
CA ILE A 417 0.43 17.66 3.29
C ILE A 417 -0.67 16.61 3.04
N ASN A 418 -0.38 15.34 3.34
CA ASN A 418 -1.32 14.21 3.25
C ASN A 418 -1.82 13.91 1.82
N VAL A 419 -0.97 14.08 0.80
CA VAL A 419 -1.25 13.51 -0.54
C VAL A 419 -1.14 11.99 -0.43
N ASP A 420 -2.19 11.31 -0.87
CA ASP A 420 -2.31 9.86 -0.78
C ASP A 420 -1.27 9.16 -1.69
N PRO A 421 -0.68 8.02 -1.28
CA PRO A 421 0.29 7.26 -2.07
C PRO A 421 -0.19 6.89 -3.48
N THR A 422 -1.51 6.72 -3.69
CA THR A 422 -2.07 6.48 -5.01
C THR A 422 -1.84 7.66 -5.96
N ALA A 423 -1.45 8.85 -5.53
CA ALA A 423 -1.01 9.92 -6.43
C ALA A 423 0.24 9.55 -7.26
N ARG A 424 1.05 8.60 -6.77
CA ARG A 424 2.24 8.10 -7.44
C ARG A 424 1.86 7.28 -8.68
N PRO A 425 2.57 7.41 -9.82
CA PRO A 425 2.25 6.65 -11.03
C PRO A 425 2.11 5.14 -10.77
N MET A 426 3.12 4.50 -10.18
CA MET A 426 3.12 3.03 -10.03
C MET A 426 2.53 2.54 -8.70
N ASN A 427 1.88 3.40 -7.89
CA ASN A 427 1.27 3.07 -6.58
C ASN A 427 2.09 2.13 -5.66
N ILE A 428 3.41 2.14 -5.76
CA ILE A 428 4.29 1.39 -4.86
C ILE A 428 4.99 2.30 -3.88
N ASN A 429 5.51 1.65 -2.85
CA ASN A 429 6.46 2.17 -1.89
C ASN A 429 7.73 1.33 -1.94
N VAL A 430 8.90 1.95 -1.80
CA VAL A 430 10.17 1.27 -1.57
C VAL A 430 10.90 2.02 -0.46
N ASP A 431 11.14 1.36 0.66
CA ASP A 431 11.84 1.91 1.80
C ASP A 431 12.42 0.81 2.68
N TYR A 432 13.32 1.17 3.60
CA TYR A 432 13.83 0.23 4.60
C TYR A 432 12.68 -0.29 5.49
N ARG A 433 12.78 -1.55 5.93
CA ARG A 433 11.79 -2.19 6.82
C ARG A 433 11.52 -1.36 8.08
N ASP A 434 12.56 -0.74 8.64
CA ASP A 434 12.52 0.10 9.84
C ASP A 434 12.39 1.60 9.54
N ALA A 435 12.00 1.99 8.32
CA ALA A 435 11.98 3.40 7.88
C ALA A 435 11.11 4.31 8.74
N LEU A 436 9.99 3.80 9.29
CA LEU A 436 9.12 4.53 10.20
C LEU A 436 9.90 5.07 11.41
N TYR A 437 10.63 4.18 12.10
CA TYR A 437 11.37 4.53 13.31
C TYR A 437 12.59 5.38 13.00
N ARG A 438 13.30 5.10 11.90
CA ARG A 438 14.43 5.94 11.45
C ARG A 438 14.01 7.39 11.24
N SER A 439 12.95 7.58 10.46
CA SER A 439 12.43 8.90 10.12
C SER A 439 11.90 9.61 11.38
N GLY A 440 11.11 8.91 12.21
CA GLY A 440 10.59 9.46 13.46
C GLY A 440 11.70 9.89 14.42
N GLU A 441 12.75 9.08 14.57
CA GLU A 441 13.90 9.42 15.43
C GLU A 441 14.63 10.66 14.92
N ASN A 442 14.90 10.76 13.62
CA ASN A 442 15.57 11.90 13.01
C ASN A 442 14.75 13.18 13.14
N ILE A 443 13.44 13.12 12.88
CA ILE A 443 12.52 14.26 13.05
C ILE A 443 12.50 14.71 14.51
N ARG A 444 12.36 13.77 15.46
CA ARG A 444 12.35 14.08 16.90
C ARG A 444 13.65 14.75 17.34
N LYS A 445 14.81 14.19 16.97
CA LYS A 445 16.12 14.76 17.27
C LYS A 445 16.30 16.15 16.65
N ALA A 446 15.80 16.38 15.44
CA ALA A 446 15.82 17.70 14.82
C ALA A 446 14.94 18.70 15.60
N LEU A 447 13.75 18.31 16.04
CA LEU A 447 12.84 19.15 16.84
C LEU A 447 13.45 19.55 18.20
N THR A 448 14.29 18.69 18.78
CA THR A 448 15.02 18.96 20.04
C THR A 448 16.40 19.61 19.84
N ASN A 449 16.81 19.87 18.59
CA ASN A 449 18.14 20.36 18.20
C ASN A 449 19.31 19.41 18.52
N GLU A 450 19.05 18.10 18.59
CA GLU A 450 20.05 17.05 18.73
C GLU A 450 20.65 16.61 17.37
N LEU A 451 19.95 16.86 16.25
CA LEU A 451 20.38 16.55 14.89
C LEU A 451 20.34 17.82 14.01
N SER A 452 21.30 18.00 13.10
CA SER A 452 21.30 19.13 12.17
C SER A 452 20.24 18.96 11.08
N LEU A 453 19.58 20.05 10.68
CA LEU A 453 18.60 20.04 9.59
C LEU A 453 19.20 19.71 8.21
N THR A 454 20.52 19.72 8.08
CA THR A 454 21.26 19.31 6.87
C THR A 454 21.48 17.81 6.79
N GLU A 455 21.24 17.08 7.89
CA GLU A 455 21.35 15.62 7.97
C GLU A 455 20.01 14.94 7.65
N LEU A 456 18.91 15.70 7.61
CA LEU A 456 17.59 15.21 7.23
C LEU A 456 17.52 14.99 5.71
N SER A 457 16.92 13.88 5.30
CA SER A 457 16.40 13.70 3.95
C SER A 457 15.30 14.74 3.66
N GLY A 458 14.98 14.95 2.38
CA GLY A 458 13.91 15.82 1.92
C GLY A 458 12.55 15.44 2.50
N LEU A 459 12.27 14.13 2.63
CA LEU A 459 11.09 13.60 3.28
C LEU A 459 11.02 14.02 4.75
N GLU A 460 12.07 13.74 5.52
CA GLU A 460 12.14 14.09 6.94
C GLU A 460 12.11 15.60 7.15
N ARG A 461 12.75 16.36 6.25
CA ARG A 461 12.77 17.81 6.29
C ARG A 461 11.37 18.40 6.09
N SER A 462 10.60 17.87 5.14
CA SER A 462 9.22 18.23 4.88
C SER A 462 8.32 18.01 6.10
N TYR A 463 8.44 16.85 6.75
CA TYR A 463 7.73 16.58 8.00
C TYR A 463 8.20 17.47 9.15
N TYR A 464 9.51 17.68 9.31
CA TYR A 464 10.07 18.55 10.34
C TYR A 464 9.52 19.98 10.21
N ASP A 465 9.54 20.56 9.00
CA ASP A 465 9.09 21.94 8.78
C ASP A 465 7.60 22.09 9.11
N THR A 466 6.76 21.12 8.70
CA THR A 466 5.33 21.07 9.02
C THR A 466 5.07 20.92 10.53
N CYS A 467 5.71 19.93 11.17
CA CYS A 467 5.58 19.67 12.61
C CYS A 467 6.04 20.87 13.44
N ARG A 468 7.16 21.50 13.06
CA ARG A 468 7.68 22.68 13.76
C ARG A 468 6.74 23.88 13.62
N SER A 469 6.15 24.07 12.45
CA SER A 469 5.17 25.13 12.21
C SER A 469 3.90 24.90 13.05
N PHE A 470 3.42 23.66 13.15
CA PHE A 470 2.28 23.28 13.97
C PHE A 470 2.53 23.54 15.47
N VAL A 471 3.63 23.00 16.02
CA VAL A 471 4.00 23.17 17.44
C VAL A 471 4.20 24.64 17.83
N SER A 472 4.66 25.47 16.91
CA SER A 472 4.82 26.91 17.14
C SER A 472 3.53 27.73 17.00
N GLY A 473 2.42 27.10 16.61
CA GLY A 473 1.13 27.75 16.36
C GLY A 473 1.08 28.56 15.06
N ASN A 474 2.08 28.43 14.19
CA ASN A 474 2.12 29.09 12.88
C ASN A 474 1.30 28.34 11.81
N LEU A 475 1.06 27.04 12.02
CA LEU A 475 0.18 26.20 11.22
C LEU A 475 -0.88 25.60 12.13
N THR A 476 -2.15 25.71 11.76
CA THR A 476 -3.30 25.20 12.54
C THR A 476 -4.23 24.35 11.69
N THR A 477 -3.72 23.79 10.59
CA THR A 477 -4.50 22.95 9.69
C THR A 477 -4.58 21.53 10.24
N ALA A 478 -5.65 20.81 9.89
CA ALA A 478 -5.81 19.40 10.26
C ALA A 478 -4.65 18.53 9.74
N ALA A 479 -4.15 18.78 8.53
CA ALA A 479 -2.95 18.10 8.01
C ALA A 479 -1.69 18.38 8.84
N GLY A 480 -1.54 19.60 9.38
CA GLY A 480 -0.42 19.95 10.26
C GLY A 480 -0.48 19.22 11.61
N TRP A 481 -1.67 19.11 12.19
CA TRP A 481 -1.91 18.29 13.39
C TRP A 481 -1.66 16.81 13.10
N ALA A 482 -2.23 16.26 12.03
CA ALA A 482 -2.10 14.86 11.64
C ALA A 482 -0.65 14.46 11.42
N ALA A 483 0.15 15.29 10.73
CA ALA A 483 1.58 15.07 10.55
C ALA A 483 2.33 15.00 11.89
N TYR A 484 2.01 15.90 12.83
CA TYR A 484 2.63 15.90 14.16
C TYR A 484 2.20 14.68 15.00
N ALA A 485 0.89 14.43 15.10
CA ALA A 485 0.35 13.33 15.87
C ALA A 485 0.82 11.96 15.37
N SER A 486 0.89 11.76 14.05
CA SER A 486 1.33 10.49 13.45
C SER A 486 2.84 10.30 13.51
N ARG A 487 3.66 11.29 13.12
CA ARG A 487 5.12 11.12 12.99
C ARG A 487 5.91 11.41 14.27
N VAL A 488 5.34 12.17 15.19
CA VAL A 488 6.01 12.52 16.45
C VAL A 488 5.36 11.78 17.60
N THR A 489 4.07 12.00 17.87
CA THR A 489 3.43 11.42 19.06
C THR A 489 3.29 9.91 18.97
N ALA A 490 2.73 9.36 17.89
CA ALA A 490 2.51 7.92 17.77
C ALA A 490 3.82 7.13 17.65
N VAL A 491 4.77 7.60 16.85
CA VAL A 491 6.08 6.92 16.71
C VAL A 491 6.87 6.96 18.02
N ASP A 492 6.78 8.03 18.82
CA ASP A 492 7.41 8.08 20.15
C ASP A 492 6.80 7.05 21.11
N VAL A 493 5.47 6.86 21.07
CA VAL A 493 4.77 5.81 21.83
C VAL A 493 5.23 4.41 21.41
N LEU A 494 5.30 4.12 20.11
CA LEU A 494 5.79 2.83 19.61
C LEU A 494 7.25 2.56 20.01
N THR A 495 8.11 3.57 19.87
CA THR A 495 9.55 3.44 20.18
C THR A 495 9.77 3.26 21.69
N SER A 496 9.05 4.02 22.52
CA SER A 496 9.15 3.96 23.99
C SER A 496 8.52 2.69 24.56
N GLY A 497 7.51 2.15 23.88
CA GLY A 497 6.84 0.90 24.22
C GLY A 497 7.72 -0.35 24.06
N GLY A 498 8.94 -0.20 23.53
CA GLY A 498 9.88 -1.31 23.41
C GLY A 498 9.43 -2.38 22.41
N MET A 499 8.63 -1.97 21.41
CA MET A 499 8.30 -2.79 20.25
C MET A 499 9.57 -3.46 19.72
N ARG A 500 9.54 -4.78 19.63
CA ARG A 500 10.55 -5.58 18.94
C ARG A 500 9.91 -6.06 17.66
N ASP A 501 10.73 -6.17 16.61
CA ASP A 501 10.31 -6.85 15.39
C ASP A 501 9.63 -8.16 15.74
N GLU A 502 8.39 -8.32 15.31
CA GLU A 502 7.72 -9.61 15.37
C GLU A 502 8.46 -10.57 14.45
N GLU A 503 8.88 -11.72 15.00
CA GLU A 503 9.48 -12.79 14.21
C GLU A 503 8.38 -13.40 13.35
N THR A 504 8.27 -12.93 12.11
CA THR A 504 7.42 -13.53 11.12
C THR A 504 8.14 -14.70 10.44
N LEU A 505 7.48 -15.84 10.36
CA LEU A 505 8.00 -17.04 9.73
C LEU A 505 7.67 -17.04 8.23
N PHE A 506 8.57 -17.59 7.41
CA PHE A 506 8.35 -17.73 5.97
C PHE A 506 8.13 -19.20 5.61
N MET A 507 7.11 -19.48 4.80
CA MET A 507 6.72 -20.84 4.41
C MET A 507 6.96 -21.15 2.93
N GLY A 508 7.65 -20.28 2.19
CA GLY A 508 7.92 -20.51 0.76
C GLY A 508 6.69 -20.30 -0.13
N ASP A 509 6.59 -21.11 -1.20
CA ASP A 509 5.54 -21.03 -2.22
C ASP A 509 4.22 -21.73 -1.83
N VAL A 510 4.00 -21.97 -0.54
CA VAL A 510 2.85 -22.74 -0.07
C VAL A 510 1.60 -21.88 -0.09
N ASP A 511 0.54 -22.37 -0.73
CA ASP A 511 -0.79 -21.79 -0.65
C ASP A 511 -1.37 -21.94 0.77
N MET A 512 -1.38 -20.82 1.49
CA MET A 512 -1.91 -20.65 2.84
C MET A 512 -3.32 -20.06 2.86
N GLU A 513 -3.92 -19.83 1.69
CA GLU A 513 -5.19 -19.12 1.57
C GLU A 513 -6.31 -19.93 2.25
N ILE A 514 -7.11 -19.23 3.05
CA ILE A 514 -8.29 -19.79 3.66
C ILE A 514 -9.46 -19.63 2.68
N PRO A 515 -10.14 -20.71 2.26
CA PRO A 515 -11.30 -20.62 1.38
C PRO A 515 -12.37 -19.66 1.89
N GLN A 516 -12.99 -18.89 0.99
CA GLN A 516 -13.98 -17.87 1.33
C GLN A 516 -15.13 -18.41 2.21
N GLU A 517 -15.59 -19.65 1.98
CA GLU A 517 -16.65 -20.25 2.80
C GLU A 517 -16.23 -20.45 4.26
N LEU A 518 -14.95 -20.72 4.51
CA LEU A 518 -14.40 -20.87 5.86
C LEU A 518 -14.20 -19.50 6.53
N GLN A 519 -13.72 -18.51 5.79
CA GLN A 519 -13.63 -17.11 6.25
C GLN A 519 -15.01 -16.56 6.63
N ASP A 520 -16.03 -16.82 5.80
CA ASP A 520 -17.41 -16.38 6.07
C ASP A 520 -17.99 -17.04 7.32
N LEU A 521 -17.78 -18.34 7.49
CA LEU A 521 -18.20 -19.09 8.68
C LEU A 521 -17.57 -18.53 9.96
N GLU A 522 -16.26 -18.25 9.91
CA GLU A 522 -15.51 -17.65 11.02
C GLU A 522 -16.05 -16.28 11.38
N ARG A 523 -16.07 -15.35 10.42
CA ARG A 523 -16.52 -13.98 10.64
C ARG A 523 -17.95 -13.94 11.17
N GLU A 524 -18.88 -14.70 10.58
CA GLU A 524 -20.26 -14.77 11.06
C GLU A 524 -20.34 -15.26 12.51
N THR A 525 -19.57 -16.31 12.85
CA THR A 525 -19.55 -16.87 14.21
C THR A 525 -19.01 -15.85 15.21
N PHE A 526 -17.89 -15.20 14.90
CA PHE A 526 -17.28 -14.23 15.81
C PHE A 526 -18.22 -13.06 16.07
N LEU A 527 -18.83 -12.49 15.02
CA LEU A 527 -19.81 -11.41 15.14
C LEU A 527 -21.02 -11.83 15.99
N GLN A 528 -21.56 -13.04 15.79
CA GLN A 528 -22.68 -13.57 16.57
C GLN A 528 -22.33 -13.79 18.04
N ILE A 529 -21.12 -14.24 18.35
CA ILE A 529 -20.66 -14.42 19.74
C ILE A 529 -20.49 -13.05 20.41
N ILE A 530 -19.82 -12.10 19.76
CA ILE A 530 -19.61 -10.75 20.30
C ILE A 530 -20.95 -10.08 20.59
N ALA A 531 -21.89 -10.14 19.65
CA ALA A 531 -23.22 -9.55 19.80
C ALA A 531 -24.15 -10.28 20.80
N GLY A 532 -23.73 -11.42 21.34
CA GLY A 532 -24.51 -12.24 22.27
C GLY A 532 -25.67 -13.01 21.62
N GLU A 533 -25.69 -13.11 20.28
CA GLU A 533 -26.65 -13.94 19.54
C GLU A 533 -26.36 -15.44 19.72
N LYS A 534 -25.08 -15.78 19.91
CA LYS A 534 -24.60 -17.12 20.26
C LYS A 534 -23.85 -17.08 21.60
N PRO A 535 -24.01 -18.10 22.46
CA PRO A 535 -23.20 -18.21 23.66
C PRO A 535 -21.75 -18.53 23.31
N LEU A 536 -20.82 -18.19 24.19
CA LEU A 536 -19.39 -18.42 23.99
C LEU A 536 -19.04 -19.90 23.71
N ASP A 537 -19.75 -20.85 24.32
CA ASP A 537 -19.56 -22.29 24.08
C ASP A 537 -19.87 -22.72 22.63
N TYR A 538 -20.55 -21.88 21.84
CA TYR A 538 -20.74 -22.12 20.41
C TYR A 538 -19.43 -22.08 19.61
N PHE A 539 -18.38 -21.46 20.14
CA PHE A 539 -17.05 -21.47 19.53
C PHE A 539 -16.54 -22.89 19.27
N ASP A 540 -16.78 -23.82 20.19
CA ASP A 540 -16.30 -25.21 20.04
C ASP A 540 -17.01 -25.91 18.87
N VAL A 541 -18.29 -25.58 18.65
CA VAL A 541 -19.08 -26.07 17.51
C VAL A 541 -18.57 -25.46 16.20
N PHE A 542 -18.20 -24.18 16.21
CA PHE A 542 -17.58 -23.52 15.06
C PHE A 542 -16.27 -24.19 14.66
N VAL A 543 -15.38 -24.47 15.62
CA VAL A 543 -14.10 -25.14 15.33
C VAL A 543 -14.33 -26.51 14.69
N GLU A 544 -15.27 -27.30 15.21
CA GLU A 544 -15.67 -28.58 14.61
C GLU A 544 -16.16 -28.40 13.16
N GLN A 545 -17.05 -27.43 12.92
CA GLN A 545 -17.59 -27.14 11.59
C GLN A 545 -16.53 -26.66 10.60
N TRP A 546 -15.59 -25.82 11.04
CA TRP A 546 -14.50 -25.30 10.21
C TRP A 546 -13.62 -26.46 9.70
N TYR A 547 -13.25 -27.38 10.59
CA TYR A 547 -12.49 -28.58 10.21
C TYR A 547 -13.29 -29.53 9.29
N GLU A 548 -14.58 -29.75 9.58
CA GLU A 548 -15.45 -30.61 8.75
C GLU A 548 -15.66 -30.07 7.33
N ASN A 549 -15.61 -28.75 7.15
CA ASN A 549 -15.82 -28.07 5.87
C ASN A 549 -14.54 -27.88 5.03
N GLY A 550 -13.52 -28.72 5.25
CA GLY A 550 -12.29 -28.73 4.45
C GLY A 550 -11.07 -28.14 5.15
N GLY A 551 -11.27 -27.49 6.30
CA GLY A 551 -10.19 -26.94 7.10
C GLY A 551 -9.15 -27.98 7.54
N ALA A 552 -9.55 -29.23 7.77
CA ALA A 552 -8.63 -30.30 8.15
C ALA A 552 -7.58 -30.63 7.07
N GLU A 553 -8.01 -30.66 5.80
CA GLU A 553 -7.11 -30.91 4.66
C GLU A 553 -6.16 -29.73 4.46
N LEU A 554 -6.69 -28.51 4.60
CA LEU A 554 -5.92 -27.28 4.52
C LEU A 554 -4.83 -27.21 5.60
N THR A 555 -5.18 -27.43 6.86
CA THR A 555 -4.22 -27.44 7.97
C THR A 555 -3.13 -28.50 7.78
N GLU A 556 -3.47 -29.69 7.30
CA GLU A 556 -2.48 -30.74 7.06
C GLU A 556 -1.52 -30.38 5.93
N ARG A 557 -2.02 -29.74 4.87
CA ARG A 557 -1.20 -29.24 3.75
C ARG A 557 -0.17 -28.21 4.23
N VAL A 558 -0.63 -27.22 4.99
CA VAL A 558 0.21 -26.15 5.55
C VAL A 558 1.27 -26.74 6.50
N ARG A 559 0.88 -27.65 7.41
CA ARG A 559 1.80 -28.37 8.31
C ARG A 559 2.86 -29.16 7.55
N SER A 560 2.42 -29.96 6.57
CA SER A 560 3.33 -30.81 5.79
C SER A 560 4.41 -29.97 5.11
N ALA A 561 4.01 -28.81 4.57
CA ALA A 561 4.95 -27.94 3.89
C ALA A 561 5.94 -27.26 4.85
N TYR A 562 5.48 -26.83 6.03
CA TYR A 562 6.37 -26.34 7.09
C TYR A 562 7.40 -27.41 7.51
N GLU A 563 6.95 -28.65 7.73
CA GLU A 563 7.86 -29.76 8.08
C GLU A 563 8.87 -30.10 6.98
N GLU A 564 8.49 -29.98 5.71
CA GLU A 564 9.39 -30.17 4.57
C GLU A 564 10.44 -29.06 4.49
N GLY A 565 10.04 -27.80 4.67
CA GLY A 565 10.93 -26.64 4.71
C GLY A 565 11.99 -26.74 5.82
N CYS A 566 11.57 -27.13 7.04
CA CYS A 566 12.50 -27.34 8.17
C CYS A 566 13.49 -28.52 7.97
N ARG A 567 13.26 -29.42 7.01
CA ARG A 567 14.18 -30.55 6.71
C ARG A 567 15.23 -30.19 5.66
N THR A 568 15.05 -29.08 4.93
CA THR A 568 15.93 -28.63 3.86
C THR A 568 16.97 -27.58 4.30
N GLU A 569 16.78 -26.98 5.49
CA GLU A 569 17.77 -26.18 6.22
C GLU A 569 18.64 -27.05 7.15
#